data_AF-A0A954G943-F1
#
_entry.id   AF-A0A954G943-F1
#
_cell.length_a   1.000
_cell.length_b   1.000
_cell.length_c   1.000
_cell.angle_alpha   90.00
_cell.angle_beta   90.00
_cell.angle_gamma   90.00
#
_symmetry.space_group_name_H-M   'P 1'
#
loop_
_entity.id
_entity.type
_entity.pdbx_description
1 polymer ?
#
loop_
_entity_poly.entity_id
_entity_poly.type
_entity_poly.pdbx_seq_one_letter_code
_entity_poly.pdbx_strand_id
1 'polypeptide(L)'
;GETEEHATYTRQPFKLSITGQYSGLLQFLNDLDKEKRVFTVNQVSLVKQDGDSTGIIKGTIDLSVYALHENQRDYSDFSENRVSKTFLSADKR
;
A
#
# COMPACT_ATOMS: atom_id res chain seq x y z
N GLY A 1 1.03 3.67 -37.38
CA GLY A 1 1.30 3.64 -35.94
C GLY A 1 -0.04 3.67 -35.27
N GLU A 2 -0.47 2.55 -34.72
CA GLU A 2 -1.83 2.41 -34.19
C GLU A 2 -1.94 3.07 -32.82
N THR A 3 -2.99 3.87 -32.67
CA THR A 3 -3.46 4.50 -31.44
C THR A 3 -4.04 3.44 -30.51
N GLU A 4 -3.51 3.28 -29.30
CA GLU A 4 -4.13 2.42 -28.27
C GLU A 4 -5.45 3.05 -27.78
N GLU A 5 -6.55 2.61 -28.38
CA GLU A 5 -7.92 3.00 -28.05
C GLU A 5 -8.31 2.48 -26.66
N HIS A 6 -8.52 3.42 -25.73
CA HIS A 6 -9.26 3.26 -24.47
C HIS A 6 -8.58 2.46 -23.34
N ALA A 7 -7.61 3.06 -22.64
CA ALA A 7 -7.33 2.63 -21.27
C ALA A 7 -8.59 2.84 -20.41
N THR A 8 -9.30 1.76 -20.07
CA THR A 8 -10.51 1.79 -19.23
C THR A 8 -10.20 2.02 -17.75
N TYR A 9 -8.91 2.02 -17.39
CA TYR A 9 -8.42 2.14 -16.03
C TYR A 9 -7.30 3.19 -15.92
N THR A 10 -7.33 3.97 -14.85
CA THR A 10 -6.19 4.75 -14.38
C THR A 10 -5.39 3.94 -13.38
N ARG A 11 -4.08 3.81 -13.61
CA ARG A 11 -3.13 3.24 -12.64
C ARG A 11 -2.62 4.33 -11.71
N GLN A 12 -2.85 4.18 -10.41
CA GLN A 12 -2.30 5.07 -9.38
C GLN A 12 -1.20 4.34 -8.58
N PRO A 13 0.07 4.76 -8.67
CA PRO A 13 1.15 4.18 -7.90
C PRO A 13 1.19 4.72 -6.46
N PHE A 14 1.56 3.86 -5.51
CA PHE A 14 1.82 4.19 -4.12
C PHE A 14 3.11 3.53 -3.63
N LYS A 15 3.76 4.18 -2.68
CA LYS A 15 4.92 3.65 -1.97
C LYS A 15 4.67 3.69 -0.47
N LEU A 16 4.57 2.52 0.15
CA LEU A 16 4.34 2.37 1.57
C LEU A 16 5.66 2.08 2.28
N SER A 17 5.89 2.73 3.41
CA SER A 17 6.95 2.35 4.36
C SER A 17 6.32 1.52 5.47
N ILE A 18 6.90 0.37 5.77
CA ILE A 18 6.37 -0.55 6.78
C ILE A 18 7.41 -0.85 7.86
N THR A 19 6.93 -1.11 9.07
CA THR A 19 7.73 -1.66 10.17
C THR A 19 6.80 -2.51 11.04
N GLY A 20 7.22 -3.71 11.40
CA GLY A 20 6.41 -4.63 12.19
C GLY A 20 6.82 -6.08 12.02
N GLN A 21 5.99 -7.01 12.47
CA GLN A 21 6.25 -8.44 12.31
C GLN A 21 5.99 -8.89 10.86
N TYR A 22 6.75 -9.90 10.40
CA TYR A 22 6.54 -10.51 9.08
C TYR A 22 5.12 -11.08 8.90
N SER A 23 4.52 -11.64 9.96
CA SER A 23 3.14 -12.10 9.97
C SER A 23 2.13 -10.99 9.65
N GLY A 24 2.35 -9.78 10.17
CA GLY A 24 1.51 -8.62 9.88
C GLY A 24 1.60 -8.19 8.41
N LEU A 25 2.77 -8.31 7.80
CA LEU A 25 2.93 -8.07 6.36
C LEU A 25 2.16 -9.11 5.54
N LEU A 26 2.25 -10.40 5.87
CA LEU A 26 1.48 -11.43 5.17
C LEU A 26 -0.03 -11.18 5.29
N GLN A 27 -0.50 -10.81 6.48
CA GLN A 27 -1.90 -10.48 6.70
C GLN A 27 -2.34 -9.30 5.82
N PHE A 28 -1.55 -8.22 5.80
CA PHE A 28 -1.81 -7.06 4.93
C PHE A 28 -1.91 -7.44 3.44
N LEU A 29 -0.97 -8.25 2.94
CA LEU A 29 -0.99 -8.70 1.54
C LEU A 29 -2.19 -9.60 1.24
N ASN A 30 -2.57 -10.48 2.17
CA ASN A 30 -3.75 -11.33 2.03
C ASN A 30 -5.06 -10.53 2.07
N ASP A 31 -5.10 -9.43 2.82
CA ASP A 31 -6.29 -8.59 2.87
C ASP A 31 -6.42 -7.72 1.62
N LEU A 32 -5.30 -7.27 1.03
CA LEU A 32 -5.31 -6.61 -0.29
C LEU A 32 -5.90 -7.51 -1.39
N ASP A 33 -5.65 -8.81 -1.34
CA ASP A 33 -6.18 -9.78 -2.32
C ASP A 33 -7.71 -9.99 -2.20
N LYS A 34 -8.28 -9.68 -1.03
CA LYS A 34 -9.73 -9.77 -0.78
C LYS A 34 -10.47 -8.48 -1.16
N GLU A 35 -9.75 -7.40 -1.41
CA GLU A 35 -10.36 -6.13 -1.77
C GLU A 35 -11.01 -6.18 -3.15
N LYS A 36 -12.10 -5.44 -3.32
CA LYS A 36 -12.81 -5.36 -4.61
C LYS A 36 -12.02 -4.59 -5.68
N ARG A 37 -11.08 -3.75 -5.24
CA ARG A 37 -10.23 -2.95 -6.12
C ARG A 37 -9.04 -3.79 -6.58
N VAL A 38 -8.60 -3.57 -7.81
CA VAL A 38 -7.44 -4.27 -8.34
C VAL A 38 -6.18 -3.61 -7.79
N PHE A 39 -5.47 -4.34 -6.92
CA PHE A 39 -4.15 -3.99 -6.43
C PHE A 39 -3.08 -4.80 -7.15
N THR A 40 -1.93 -4.19 -7.40
CA THR A 40 -0.74 -4.89 -7.87
C THR A 40 0.43 -4.50 -6.99
N VAL A 41 1.08 -5.51 -6.40
CA VAL A 41 2.34 -5.33 -5.68
C VAL A 41 3.46 -5.41 -6.71
N ASN A 42 4.14 -4.29 -6.95
CA ASN A 42 5.19 -4.20 -7.96
C ASN A 42 6.54 -4.61 -7.38
N GLN A 43 6.82 -4.20 -6.13
CA GLN A 43 8.08 -4.50 -5.47
C GLN A 43 7.90 -4.52 -3.95
N VAL A 44 8.62 -5.42 -3.29
CA VAL A 44 8.72 -5.49 -1.84
C VAL A 44 10.21 -5.54 -1.47
N SER A 45 10.65 -4.61 -0.64
CA SER A 45 12.03 -4.56 -0.12
C SER A 45 11.99 -4.62 1.40
N LEU A 46 12.53 -5.68 1.99
CA LEU A 46 12.52 -5.91 3.44
C LEU A 46 13.94 -6.07 3.96
N VAL A 47 14.18 -5.51 5.14
CA VAL A 47 15.36 -5.79 5.96
C VAL A 47 14.92 -6.24 7.33
N LYS A 48 15.59 -7.25 7.88
CA LYS A 48 15.43 -7.60 9.29
C LYS A 48 16.07 -6.48 10.12
N GLN A 49 15.45 -6.10 11.24
CA GLN A 49 16.13 -5.20 12.17
C GLN A 49 17.16 -6.01 12.98
N ASP A 50 18.42 -5.59 12.89
CA ASP A 50 19.55 -6.26 13.55
C ASP A 50 19.38 -6.25 15.07
N GLY A 51 19.74 -7.37 15.70
CA GLY A 51 19.63 -7.56 17.15
C GLY A 51 18.26 -8.05 17.63
N ASP A 52 17.28 -8.20 16.73
CA ASP A 52 15.93 -8.57 17.13
C ASP A 52 15.64 -10.07 17.00
N SER A 53 15.37 -10.71 18.14
CA SER A 53 14.89 -12.10 18.23
C SER A 53 13.40 -12.22 17.91
N THR A 54 12.68 -11.09 17.84
CA THR A 54 11.21 -11.05 17.68
C THR A 54 10.75 -11.07 16.21
N GLY A 55 11.67 -11.06 15.25
CA GLY A 55 11.35 -11.18 13.83
C GLY A 55 10.73 -9.91 13.21
N ILE A 56 11.05 -8.74 13.76
CA ILE A 56 10.62 -7.45 13.21
C ILE A 56 11.38 -7.15 11.91
N ILE A 57 10.61 -6.71 10.92
CA ILE A 57 11.07 -6.26 9.61
C ILE A 57 10.79 -4.78 9.45
N LYS A 58 11.64 -4.12 8.66
CA LYS A 58 11.41 -2.78 8.14
C LYS A 58 11.57 -2.82 6.63
N GLY A 59 10.75 -2.09 5.91
CA GLY A 59 10.78 -2.17 4.46
C GLY A 59 9.92 -1.17 3.73
N THR A 60 9.89 -1.32 2.41
CA THR A 60 9.02 -0.56 1.52
C THR A 60 8.26 -1.49 0.59
N ILE A 61 7.00 -1.15 0.31
CA ILE A 61 6.16 -1.82 -0.68
C ILE A 61 5.77 -0.79 -1.73
N ASP A 62 6.12 -1.06 -2.98
CA ASP A 62 5.65 -0.28 -4.12
C ASP A 62 4.43 -1.01 -4.71
N LEU A 63 3.26 -0.36 -4.68
CA LEU A 63 1.99 -0.93 -5.13
C LEU A 63 1.30 -0.01 -6.13
N SER A 64 0.36 -0.56 -6.88
CA SER A 64 -0.48 0.18 -7.81
C SER A 64 -1.94 -0.22 -7.63
N VAL A 65 -2.82 0.77 -7.67
CA VAL A 65 -4.27 0.57 -7.62
C VAL A 65 -4.85 0.99 -8.96
N TYR A 66 -5.78 0.22 -9.48
CA TYR A 66 -6.45 0.54 -10.74
C TYR A 66 -7.88 1.01 -10.46
N ALA A 67 -8.22 2.19 -10.95
CA ALA A 67 -9.56 2.76 -10.85
C ALA A 67 -10.18 2.88 -12.25
N LEU A 68 -11.43 2.45 -12.40
CA LEU A 68 -12.20 2.63 -13.64
C LEU A 68 -12.47 4.11 -13.91
N HIS A 69 -12.32 4.56 -15.16
CA HIS A 69 -12.55 5.96 -15.54
C HIS A 69 -13.97 6.47 -15.22
N GLU A 70 -14.99 5.61 -15.20
CA GLU A 70 -16.37 6.00 -14.86
C GLU A 70 -16.53 6.48 -13.41
N ASN A 71 -15.61 6.12 -12.51
CA ASN A 71 -15.63 6.46 -11.09
C ASN A 71 -14.66 7.60 -10.73
N GLN A 72 -14.06 8.29 -11.70
CA GLN A 72 -13.03 9.33 -11.49
C GLN A 72 -13.51 10.63 -10.80
N ARG A 73 -14.79 10.80 -10.51
CA ARG A 73 -15.29 12.04 -9.87
C ARG A 73 -14.90 12.16 -8.40
N ASP A 74 -14.53 11.06 -7.76
CA ASP A 74 -14.26 11.02 -6.33
C ASP A 74 -12.91 10.37 -6.04
N TYR A 75 -11.82 11.13 -6.22
CA TYR A 75 -10.50 10.80 -5.64
C TYR A 75 -10.51 10.77 -4.09
N SER A 76 -11.67 11.04 -3.48
CA SER A 76 -11.97 10.82 -2.05
C SER A 76 -11.95 9.34 -1.65
N ASP A 77 -12.00 8.43 -2.63
CA ASP A 77 -11.97 6.98 -2.45
C ASP A 77 -10.64 6.43 -1.91
N PHE A 78 -9.55 7.19 -2.00
CA PHE A 78 -8.22 6.82 -1.46
C PHE A 78 -8.04 7.24 0.01
N SER A 79 -9.10 7.12 0.81
CA SER A 79 -9.07 7.46 2.25
C SER A 79 -8.13 6.55 3.06
N GLU A 80 -7.71 5.41 2.52
CA GLU A 80 -6.74 4.49 3.13
C GLU A 80 -5.34 5.11 3.29
N ASN A 81 -5.02 6.17 2.53
CA ASN A 81 -3.76 6.91 2.66
C ASN A 81 -3.84 8.07 3.67
N ARG A 82 -4.89 8.13 4.50
CA ARG A 82 -4.80 8.84 5.79
C ARG A 82 -3.89 8.03 6.70
N VAL A 83 -2.59 8.20 6.47
CA VAL A 83 -1.50 7.91 7.41
C VAL A 83 -2.06 8.03 8.83
N SER A 84 -2.05 6.91 9.55
CA SER A 84 -2.38 6.81 10.96
C SER A 84 -1.49 7.78 11.76
N LYS A 85 -1.87 9.07 11.78
CA LYS A 85 -1.26 10.10 12.63
C LYS A 85 -1.62 9.90 14.12
N THR A 86 -2.32 8.82 14.46
CA THR A 86 -2.80 8.55 15.82
C THR A 86 -1.73 8.03 16.78
N PHE A 87 -0.49 7.79 16.33
CA PHE A 87 0.60 7.33 17.22
C PHE A 87 1.69 8.36 17.53
N LEU A 88 1.54 9.63 17.12
CA LEU A 88 2.53 10.69 17.40
C LEU A 88 2.14 11.67 18.52
N SER A 89 1.19 11.30 19.38
CA SER A 89 0.77 12.11 20.54
C SER A 89 0.94 11.35 21.85
N ALA A 90 2.10 10.74 22.07
CA ALA A 90 2.48 10.19 23.36
C ALA A 90 3.93 10.53 23.70
N ASP A 91 4.34 11.80 23.53
CA ASP A 91 5.40 12.36 24.36
C ASP A 91 5.32 13.89 24.39
N LYS A 92 4.71 14.39 25.46
CA LYS A 92 4.98 15.72 26.03
C LYS A 92 5.01 15.51 27.54
N ARG A 93 6.17 15.15 28.06
CA ARG A 93 6.58 15.51 29.42
C ARG A 93 7.35 16.82 29.40
#